data_AF-A0A496AYK8-F1
#
_entry.id   AF-A0A496AYK8-F1
#
_cell.length_a   1.000
_cell.length_b   1.000
_cell.length_c   1.000
_cell.angle_alpha   90.00
_cell.angle_beta   90.00
_cell.angle_gamma   90.00
#
_symmetry.space_group_name_H-M   'P 1'
#
loop_
_entity.id
_entity.type
_entity.pdbx_description
1 polymer ?
#
loop_
_entity_poly.entity_id
_entity_poly.type
_entity_poly.pdbx_seq_one_letter_code
_entity_poly.pdbx_strand_id
1 'polypeptide(L)'
;MNKINQNLIKIEKWVDVNSPIPDFDFTGEYLNFAIEIMKRGLYLLKAGISLTPNANTANKRYTKNRAIIVGHMVRITKLYEGSLMHVSNHQQELVHIFSRLIFETAIRMEYLITSKAKKESFHSFILASYRPEKEMLQDIENKDKQQVPNQEWIRSVILSWLKKDGITEKELLDNTIWRVDDKDLQDLINALEIDTYYFYEIVTASHHLHGDWLDMGYYHLRQDGRYFTPDLSFTEPDPKTACSITRVCLDSLLKYLKWNKSDPKNKINPIVEKLLELNILLDAAFDDSFDE
;
A
#
# COMPACT_ATOMS: atom_id res chain seq x y z
N MET A 1 32.50 -4.32 -8.00
CA MET A 1 31.49 -3.27 -7.71
C MET A 1 30.19 -3.98 -7.32
N ASN A 2 29.62 -3.73 -6.14
CA ASN A 2 28.45 -4.49 -5.62
C ASN A 2 27.28 -4.47 -6.63
N LYS A 3 26.64 -5.62 -6.91
CA LYS A 3 25.50 -5.78 -7.84
C LYS A 3 24.39 -4.76 -7.60
N ILE A 4 24.16 -4.38 -6.34
CA ILE A 4 23.20 -3.33 -5.96
C ILE A 4 23.61 -1.97 -6.54
N ASN A 5 24.86 -1.55 -6.35
CA ASN A 5 25.34 -0.27 -6.89
C ASN A 5 25.27 -0.23 -8.42
N GLN A 6 25.56 -1.36 -9.09
CA GLN A 6 25.47 -1.44 -10.55
C GLN A 6 24.02 -1.25 -11.03
N ASN A 7 23.05 -1.85 -10.34
CA ASN A 7 21.64 -1.69 -10.68
C ASN A 7 21.15 -0.26 -10.40
N LEU A 8 21.56 0.35 -9.28
CA LEU A 8 21.24 1.74 -8.98
C LEU A 8 21.74 2.68 -10.09
N ILE A 9 23.01 2.52 -10.51
CA ILE A 9 23.59 3.30 -11.63
C ILE A 9 22.81 3.07 -12.93
N LYS A 10 22.37 1.83 -13.21
CA LYS A 10 21.57 1.53 -14.40
C LYS A 10 20.20 2.22 -14.37
N ILE A 11 19.55 2.22 -13.22
CA ILE A 11 18.25 2.90 -13.04
C ILE A 11 18.43 4.40 -13.24
N GLU A 12 19.40 5.00 -12.56
CA GLU A 12 19.70 6.44 -12.67
C GLU A 12 19.96 6.84 -14.12
N LYS A 13 20.86 6.13 -14.82
CA LYS A 13 21.14 6.38 -16.24
C LYS A 13 19.90 6.23 -17.12
N TRP A 14 19.04 5.27 -16.83
CA TRP A 14 17.81 5.10 -17.59
C TRP A 14 16.86 6.27 -17.36
N VAL A 15 16.71 6.74 -16.12
CA VAL A 15 15.90 7.92 -15.81
C VAL A 15 16.45 9.16 -16.51
N ASP A 16 17.77 9.38 -16.43
CA ASP A 16 18.43 10.53 -17.06
C ASP A 16 18.25 10.54 -18.60
N VAL A 17 18.19 9.35 -19.24
CA VAL A 17 17.96 9.23 -20.70
C VAL A 17 16.51 9.48 -21.09
N ASN A 18 15.56 9.16 -20.21
CA ASN A 18 14.13 9.29 -20.50
C ASN A 18 13.52 10.51 -19.79
N SER A 19 14.35 11.49 -19.43
CA SER A 19 13.93 12.81 -18.95
C SER A 19 14.53 13.86 -19.90
N PRO A 20 13.73 14.51 -20.77
CA PRO A 20 12.26 14.50 -20.81
C PRO A 20 11.69 13.15 -21.25
N ILE A 21 10.42 12.91 -20.88
CA ILE A 21 9.69 11.71 -21.29
C ILE A 21 9.66 11.60 -22.84
N PRO A 22 9.61 10.39 -23.40
CA PRO A 22 9.36 10.19 -24.82
C PRO A 22 8.00 10.74 -25.24
N ASP A 23 7.87 11.11 -26.51
CA ASP A 23 6.56 11.31 -27.14
C ASP A 23 5.91 9.94 -27.38
N PHE A 24 4.60 9.84 -27.15
CA PHE A 24 3.84 8.60 -27.26
C PHE A 24 2.63 8.81 -28.17
N ASP A 25 2.39 7.84 -29.06
CA ASP A 25 1.34 7.95 -30.09
C ASP A 25 -0.02 7.42 -29.61
N PHE A 26 -0.05 6.56 -28.59
CA PHE A 26 -1.28 5.97 -28.04
C PHE A 26 -1.11 5.45 -26.60
N THR A 27 -2.24 5.26 -25.90
CA THR A 27 -2.33 4.84 -24.49
C THR A 27 -1.47 3.63 -24.13
N GLY A 28 -1.34 2.65 -25.02
CA GLY A 28 -0.55 1.44 -24.79
C GLY A 28 0.95 1.72 -24.62
N GLU A 29 1.49 2.76 -25.27
CA GLU A 29 2.89 3.15 -25.11
C GLU A 29 3.14 3.81 -23.75
N TYR A 30 2.20 4.67 -23.32
CA TYR A 30 2.19 5.21 -21.96
C TYR A 30 2.16 4.09 -20.92
N LEU A 31 1.29 3.09 -21.09
CA LEU A 31 1.17 1.97 -20.15
C LEU A 31 2.48 1.16 -20.10
N ASN A 32 3.07 0.86 -21.25
CA ASN A 32 4.34 0.13 -21.33
C ASN A 32 5.48 0.91 -20.65
N PHE A 33 5.52 2.23 -20.83
CA PHE A 33 6.50 3.08 -20.17
C PHE A 33 6.26 3.16 -18.66
N ALA A 34 5.00 3.27 -18.22
CA ALA A 34 4.62 3.20 -16.81
C ALA A 34 5.06 1.87 -16.18
N ILE A 35 4.90 0.73 -16.87
CA ILE A 35 5.39 -0.58 -16.43
C ILE A 35 6.91 -0.57 -16.24
N GLU A 36 7.67 0.08 -17.13
CA GLU A 36 9.12 0.21 -16.99
C GLU A 36 9.51 1.07 -15.78
N ILE A 37 8.81 2.17 -15.52
CA ILE A 37 8.97 2.94 -14.27
C ILE A 37 8.65 2.03 -13.07
N MET A 38 7.54 1.29 -13.11
CA MET A 38 7.13 0.43 -12.01
C MET A 38 8.15 -0.65 -11.67
N LYS A 39 8.75 -1.31 -12.67
CA LYS A 39 9.81 -2.31 -12.45
C LYS A 39 11.01 -1.71 -11.68
N ARG A 40 11.37 -0.46 -12.01
CA ARG A 40 12.48 0.26 -11.37
C ARG A 40 12.07 0.73 -9.97
N GLY A 41 10.84 1.19 -9.81
CA GLY A 41 10.25 1.51 -8.51
C GLY A 41 10.28 0.31 -7.56
N LEU A 42 9.88 -0.87 -8.04
CA LEU A 42 9.91 -2.11 -7.25
C LEU A 42 11.34 -2.47 -6.81
N TYR A 43 12.32 -2.28 -7.69
CA TYR A 43 13.72 -2.47 -7.32
C TYR A 43 14.14 -1.50 -6.21
N LEU A 44 13.82 -0.21 -6.35
CA LEU A 44 14.16 0.81 -5.36
C LEU A 44 13.46 0.58 -4.02
N LEU A 45 12.20 0.15 -4.01
CA LEU A 45 11.48 -0.26 -2.80
C LEU A 45 12.21 -1.40 -2.08
N LYS A 46 12.53 -2.47 -2.81
CA LYS A 46 13.27 -3.63 -2.27
C LYS A 46 14.67 -3.25 -1.77
N ALA A 47 15.39 -2.40 -2.51
CA ALA A 47 16.71 -1.94 -2.11
C ALA A 47 16.64 -1.03 -0.88
N GLY A 48 15.76 -0.03 -0.88
CA GLY A 48 15.61 0.94 0.20
C GLY A 48 15.15 0.31 1.51
N ILE A 49 14.21 -0.63 1.47
CA ILE A 49 13.74 -1.32 2.68
C ILE A 49 14.80 -2.26 3.29
N SER A 50 15.71 -2.79 2.46
CA SER A 50 16.83 -3.62 2.92
C SER A 50 17.91 -2.82 3.65
N LEU A 51 17.91 -1.48 3.52
CA LEU A 51 18.83 -0.62 4.23
C LEU A 51 18.48 -0.55 5.71
N THR A 52 19.51 -0.61 6.55
CA THR A 52 19.41 -0.42 8.00
C THR A 52 20.17 0.84 8.41
N PRO A 53 19.72 1.59 9.43
CA PRO A 53 20.37 2.83 9.84
C PRO A 53 21.79 2.66 10.35
N ASN A 54 22.10 1.49 10.92
CA ASN A 54 23.43 1.18 11.44
C ASN A 54 23.59 -0.34 11.62
N ALA A 55 24.85 -0.76 11.81
CA ALA A 55 25.21 -2.17 12.05
C ALA A 55 24.52 -2.76 13.28
N ASN A 56 24.22 -1.94 14.30
CA ASN A 56 23.52 -2.41 15.49
C ASN A 56 22.07 -2.78 15.17
N THR A 57 21.35 -2.02 14.33
CA THR A 57 20.01 -2.41 13.85
C THR A 57 20.06 -3.62 12.92
N ALA A 58 21.09 -3.72 12.06
CA ALA A 58 21.31 -4.92 11.25
C ALA A 58 21.45 -6.19 12.11
N ASN A 59 22.10 -6.08 13.27
CA ASN A 59 22.35 -7.21 14.16
C ASN A 59 21.23 -7.46 15.19
N LYS A 60 20.69 -6.39 15.81
CA LYS A 60 19.72 -6.47 16.93
C LYS A 60 18.25 -6.41 16.51
N ARG A 61 17.96 -6.17 15.22
CA ARG A 61 16.60 -6.05 14.67
C ARG A 61 15.87 -4.79 15.19
N TYR A 62 14.62 -4.62 14.75
CA TYR A 62 13.78 -3.46 15.10
C TYR A 62 13.01 -3.67 16.41
N THR A 63 12.78 -2.59 17.17
CA THR A 63 11.80 -2.58 18.28
C THR A 63 10.37 -2.70 17.72
N LYS A 64 9.40 -3.13 18.52
CA LYS A 64 7.99 -3.34 18.09
C LYS A 64 7.43 -2.15 17.29
N ASN A 65 7.48 -0.94 17.84
CA ASN A 65 6.96 0.26 17.16
C ASN A 65 7.68 0.54 15.83
N ARG A 66 9.00 0.37 15.77
CA ARG A 66 9.73 0.51 14.50
C ARG A 66 9.39 -0.60 13.51
N ALA A 67 9.22 -1.82 14.01
CA ALA A 67 8.86 -2.98 13.21
C ALA A 67 7.48 -2.83 12.57
N ILE A 68 6.54 -2.12 13.21
CA ILE A 68 5.25 -1.76 12.61
C ILE A 68 5.45 -0.91 11.35
N ILE A 69 6.25 0.16 11.42
CA ILE A 69 6.54 1.02 10.25
C ILE A 69 7.28 0.24 9.15
N VAL A 70 8.31 -0.53 9.52
CA VAL A 70 9.03 -1.40 8.58
C VAL A 70 8.07 -2.41 7.94
N GLY A 71 7.16 -2.99 8.72
CA GLY A 71 6.13 -3.93 8.25
C GLY A 71 5.17 -3.30 7.25
N HIS A 72 4.75 -2.05 7.45
CA HIS A 72 3.96 -1.31 6.47
C HIS A 72 4.73 -1.12 5.16
N MET A 73 6.00 -0.71 5.23
CA MET A 73 6.83 -0.55 4.03
C MET A 73 7.05 -1.89 3.29
N VAL A 74 7.17 -3.01 4.02
CA VAL A 74 7.24 -4.36 3.44
C VAL A 74 5.93 -4.68 2.74
N ARG A 75 4.80 -4.38 3.39
CA ARG A 75 3.45 -4.60 2.83
C ARG A 75 3.24 -3.77 1.56
N ILE A 76 3.59 -2.48 1.56
CA ILE A 76 3.56 -1.61 0.37
C ILE A 76 4.36 -2.25 -0.76
N THR A 77 5.59 -2.69 -0.50
CA THR A 77 6.44 -3.33 -1.52
C THR A 77 5.80 -4.58 -2.13
N LYS A 78 5.16 -5.43 -1.32
CA LYS A 78 4.49 -6.65 -1.78
C LYS A 78 3.23 -6.36 -2.57
N LEU A 79 2.42 -5.40 -2.12
CA LEU A 79 1.21 -4.99 -2.83
C LEU A 79 1.57 -4.31 -4.16
N TYR A 80 2.65 -3.54 -4.19
CA TYR A 80 3.18 -2.91 -5.39
C TYR A 80 3.68 -3.95 -6.41
N GLU A 81 4.35 -5.01 -5.95
CA GLU A 81 4.72 -6.15 -6.79
C GLU A 81 3.48 -6.84 -7.39
N GLY A 82 2.42 -7.06 -6.58
CA GLY A 82 1.15 -7.56 -7.08
C GLY A 82 0.50 -6.63 -8.11
N SER A 83 0.48 -5.32 -7.83
CA SER A 83 -0.04 -4.31 -8.76
C SER A 83 0.70 -4.36 -10.09
N LEU A 84 2.03 -4.39 -10.09
CA LEU A 84 2.85 -4.51 -11.30
C LEU A 84 2.50 -5.76 -12.10
N MET A 85 2.28 -6.90 -11.44
CA MET A 85 1.88 -8.14 -12.11
C MET A 85 0.53 -7.95 -12.83
N HIS A 86 -0.46 -7.36 -12.17
CA HIS A 86 -1.79 -7.17 -12.75
C HIS A 86 -1.84 -6.07 -13.80
N VAL A 87 -1.06 -4.99 -13.65
CA VAL A 87 -0.86 -3.98 -14.69
C VAL A 87 -0.25 -4.63 -15.94
N SER A 88 0.82 -5.43 -15.76
CA SER A 88 1.50 -6.11 -16.88
C SER A 88 0.63 -7.17 -17.56
N ASN A 89 -0.38 -7.71 -16.87
CA ASN A 89 -1.30 -8.71 -17.39
C ASN A 89 -2.61 -8.10 -17.92
N HIS A 90 -2.73 -6.76 -17.93
CA HIS A 90 -3.93 -6.04 -18.32
C HIS A 90 -5.18 -6.42 -17.50
N GLN A 91 -5.09 -6.36 -16.16
CA GLN A 91 -6.14 -6.77 -15.23
C GLN A 91 -6.59 -5.63 -14.30
N GLN A 92 -7.21 -4.58 -14.85
CA GLN A 92 -7.50 -3.33 -14.14
C GLN A 92 -8.31 -3.50 -12.85
N GLU A 93 -9.30 -4.38 -12.87
CA GLU A 93 -10.16 -4.74 -11.75
C GLU A 93 -9.34 -5.21 -10.55
N LEU A 94 -8.32 -6.03 -10.82
CA LEU A 94 -7.39 -6.50 -9.79
C LEU A 94 -6.43 -5.40 -9.37
N VAL A 95 -5.94 -4.57 -10.30
CA VAL A 95 -5.07 -3.42 -9.98
C VAL A 95 -5.75 -2.49 -8.96
N HIS A 96 -7.05 -2.22 -9.10
CA HIS A 96 -7.80 -1.40 -8.15
C HIS A 96 -7.88 -1.98 -6.73
N ILE A 97 -7.97 -3.31 -6.59
CA ILE A 97 -7.90 -3.97 -5.28
C ILE A 97 -6.56 -3.67 -4.61
N PHE A 98 -5.45 -3.80 -5.35
CA PHE A 98 -4.13 -3.51 -4.80
C PHE A 98 -3.92 -2.02 -4.52
N SER A 99 -4.40 -1.13 -5.39
CA SER A 99 -4.26 0.31 -5.20
C SER A 99 -4.86 0.75 -3.87
N ARG A 100 -6.11 0.33 -3.59
CA ARG A 100 -6.79 0.64 -2.31
C ARG A 100 -5.98 0.17 -1.10
N LEU A 101 -5.45 -1.05 -1.16
CA LEU A 101 -4.63 -1.61 -0.07
C LEU A 101 -3.30 -0.87 0.09
N ILE A 102 -2.68 -0.40 -1.00
CA ILE A 102 -1.45 0.39 -0.98
C ILE A 102 -1.70 1.74 -0.31
N PHE A 103 -2.70 2.49 -0.78
CA PHE A 103 -3.01 3.82 -0.24
C PHE A 103 -3.31 3.76 1.26
N GLU A 104 -4.19 2.86 1.69
CA GLU A 104 -4.49 2.69 3.10
C GLU A 104 -3.25 2.33 3.94
N THR A 105 -2.36 1.50 3.39
CA THR A 105 -1.13 1.12 4.09
C THR A 105 -0.16 2.30 4.18
N ALA A 106 -0.02 3.09 3.12
CA ALA A 106 0.80 4.29 3.08
C ALA A 106 0.30 5.34 4.09
N ILE A 107 -0.99 5.67 4.06
CA ILE A 107 -1.61 6.63 4.99
C ILE A 107 -1.39 6.23 6.44
N ARG A 108 -1.66 4.97 6.79
CA ARG A 108 -1.43 4.48 8.17
C ARG A 108 0.04 4.57 8.56
N MET A 109 0.96 4.20 7.66
CA MET A 109 2.39 4.29 7.91
C MET A 109 2.82 5.73 8.19
N GLU A 110 2.42 6.65 7.33
CA GLU A 110 2.78 8.07 7.43
C GLU A 110 2.20 8.72 8.68
N TYR A 111 0.95 8.40 9.01
CA TYR A 111 0.33 8.85 10.25
C TYR A 111 1.11 8.38 11.48
N LEU A 112 1.49 7.10 11.53
CA LEU A 112 2.27 6.57 12.66
C LEU A 112 3.71 7.14 12.72
N ILE A 113 4.29 7.50 11.57
CA ILE A 113 5.59 8.19 11.50
C ILE A 113 5.49 9.61 12.09
N THR A 114 4.41 10.33 11.79
CA THR A 114 4.23 11.75 12.12
C THR A 114 3.48 11.99 13.44
N SER A 115 2.83 10.96 14.00
CA SER A 115 2.06 11.06 15.23
C SER A 115 2.89 11.62 16.40
N LYS A 116 2.32 12.65 17.04
CA LYS A 116 2.88 13.30 18.23
C LYS A 116 2.78 12.41 19.48
N ALA A 117 1.75 11.58 19.55
CA ALA A 117 1.53 10.71 20.70
C ALA A 117 2.53 9.55 20.71
N LYS A 118 3.12 9.16 19.57
CA LYS A 118 4.13 8.09 19.47
C LYS A 118 3.60 6.76 20.05
N LYS A 119 3.89 6.45 21.32
CA LYS A 119 3.69 5.10 21.90
C LYS A 119 2.20 4.73 21.93
N GLU A 120 1.35 5.69 22.26
CA GLU A 120 -0.09 5.55 22.36
C GLU A 120 -0.70 5.24 20.98
N SER A 121 -0.27 5.93 19.91
CA SER A 121 -0.73 5.63 18.55
C SER A 121 -0.33 4.25 18.07
N PHE A 122 0.88 3.78 18.40
CA PHE A 122 1.27 2.41 18.09
C PHE A 122 0.43 1.40 18.89
N HIS A 123 0.14 1.68 20.15
CA HIS A 123 -0.72 0.83 20.97
C HIS A 123 -2.16 0.77 20.42
N SER A 124 -2.74 1.93 20.08
CA SER A 124 -4.05 2.04 19.44
C SER A 124 -4.10 1.29 18.11
N PHE A 125 -3.05 1.40 17.27
CA PHE A 125 -2.94 0.63 16.04
C PHE A 125 -2.95 -0.88 16.28
N ILE A 126 -2.17 -1.36 17.25
CA ILE A 126 -2.14 -2.79 17.58
C ILE A 126 -3.53 -3.22 18.08
N LEU A 127 -4.13 -2.50 19.03
CA LEU A 127 -5.43 -2.83 19.60
C LEU A 127 -6.55 -2.85 18.54
N ALA A 128 -6.60 -1.84 17.66
CA ALA A 128 -7.57 -1.76 16.58
C ALA A 128 -7.45 -2.92 15.57
N SER A 129 -6.25 -3.52 15.45
CA SER A 129 -6.00 -4.65 14.54
C SER A 129 -6.61 -5.97 15.02
N TYR A 130 -7.00 -6.08 16.30
CA TYR A 130 -7.55 -7.30 16.91
C TYR A 130 -9.09 -7.38 16.87
N ARG A 131 -9.76 -6.56 16.06
CA ARG A 131 -11.23 -6.58 15.94
C ARG A 131 -11.77 -7.98 15.63
N PRO A 132 -11.27 -8.71 14.61
CA PRO A 132 -11.79 -10.03 14.28
C PRO A 132 -11.60 -11.01 15.44
N GLU A 133 -10.46 -10.94 16.15
CA GLU A 133 -10.19 -11.80 17.29
C GLU A 133 -11.15 -11.54 18.46
N LYS A 134 -11.56 -10.28 18.70
CA LYS A 134 -12.64 -9.99 19.65
C LYS A 134 -13.93 -10.68 19.22
N GLU A 135 -14.34 -10.50 17.97
CA GLU A 135 -15.57 -11.08 17.43
C GLU A 135 -15.54 -12.61 17.53
N MET A 136 -14.40 -13.25 17.27
CA MET A 136 -14.18 -14.69 17.45
C MET A 136 -14.28 -15.13 18.92
N LEU A 137 -13.67 -14.40 19.86
CA LEU A 137 -13.76 -14.73 21.29
C LEU A 137 -15.20 -14.63 21.79
N GLN A 138 -15.93 -13.59 21.38
CA GLN A 138 -17.34 -13.42 21.71
C GLN A 138 -18.22 -14.51 21.08
N ASP A 139 -17.95 -14.90 19.83
CA ASP A 139 -18.67 -15.99 19.17
C ASP A 139 -18.46 -17.33 19.89
N ILE A 140 -17.21 -17.62 20.29
CA ILE A 140 -16.85 -18.81 21.07
C ILE A 140 -17.56 -18.83 22.43
N GLU A 141 -17.68 -17.70 23.11
CA GLU A 141 -18.35 -17.63 24.43
C GLU A 141 -19.86 -17.85 24.34
N ASN A 142 -20.47 -17.55 23.20
CA ASN A 142 -21.91 -17.64 22.99
C ASN A 142 -22.37 -18.97 22.35
N LYS A 143 -21.45 -19.86 21.98
CA LYS A 143 -21.74 -21.13 21.28
C LYS A 143 -21.30 -22.34 22.08
N ASP A 144 -22.01 -23.44 21.90
CA ASP A 144 -21.64 -24.72 22.51
C ASP A 144 -20.40 -25.33 21.83
N LYS A 145 -19.64 -26.15 22.57
CA LYS A 145 -18.41 -26.81 22.08
C LYS A 145 -18.60 -27.58 20.77
N GLN A 146 -19.79 -28.11 20.52
CA GLN A 146 -20.12 -28.88 19.31
C GLN A 146 -20.30 -27.99 18.07
N GLN A 147 -20.56 -26.70 18.25
CA GLN A 147 -20.81 -25.74 17.18
C GLN A 147 -19.53 -25.06 16.66
N VAL A 148 -18.48 -25.00 17.49
CA VAL A 148 -17.16 -24.45 17.11
C VAL A 148 -16.06 -25.47 17.47
N PRO A 149 -15.73 -26.38 16.52
CA PRO A 149 -14.60 -27.27 16.70
C PRO A 149 -13.30 -26.48 16.98
N ASN A 150 -12.45 -27.00 17.86
CA ASN A 150 -11.15 -26.42 18.22
C ASN A 150 -11.18 -25.06 18.95
N GLN A 151 -12.30 -24.65 19.55
CA GLN A 151 -12.40 -23.37 20.27
C GLN A 151 -11.31 -23.11 21.32
N GLU A 152 -10.87 -24.14 22.06
CA GLU A 152 -9.83 -24.01 23.09
C GLU A 152 -8.48 -23.67 22.45
N TRP A 153 -8.19 -24.27 21.29
CA TRP A 153 -7.00 -23.96 20.51
C TRP A 153 -7.07 -22.54 19.95
N ILE A 154 -8.20 -22.15 19.32
CA ILE A 154 -8.40 -20.79 18.78
C ILE A 154 -8.19 -19.74 19.88
N ARG A 155 -8.86 -19.92 21.04
CA ARG A 155 -8.71 -19.04 22.19
C ARG A 155 -7.26 -18.99 22.66
N SER A 156 -6.58 -20.13 22.77
CA SER A 156 -5.17 -20.16 23.20
C SER A 156 -4.23 -19.40 22.25
N VAL A 157 -4.48 -19.49 20.94
CA VAL A 157 -3.69 -18.78 19.92
C VAL A 157 -3.90 -17.27 20.06
N ILE A 158 -5.15 -16.82 20.11
CA ILE A 158 -5.51 -15.40 20.28
C ILE A 158 -4.88 -14.84 21.57
N LEU A 159 -5.09 -15.49 22.71
CA LEU A 159 -4.53 -15.05 24.00
C LEU A 159 -2.99 -15.03 24.00
N SER A 160 -2.35 -15.94 23.25
CA SER A 160 -0.89 -15.94 23.10
C SER A 160 -0.37 -14.72 22.34
N TRP A 161 -1.12 -14.25 21.32
CA TRP A 161 -0.79 -13.06 20.55
C TRP A 161 -1.02 -11.79 21.36
N LEU A 162 -2.18 -11.66 22.03
CA LEU A 162 -2.47 -10.53 22.92
C LEU A 162 -1.38 -10.36 23.98
N LYS A 163 -0.95 -11.47 24.61
CA LYS A 163 0.14 -11.45 25.59
C LYS A 163 1.46 -10.97 25.00
N LYS A 164 1.82 -11.40 23.78
CA LYS A 164 3.03 -10.91 23.08
C LYS A 164 2.93 -9.43 22.75
N ASP A 165 1.73 -8.97 22.45
CA ASP A 165 1.47 -7.60 22.08
C ASP A 165 1.29 -6.65 23.25
N GLY A 166 1.09 -7.18 24.45
CA GLY A 166 0.90 -6.41 25.67
C GLY A 166 -0.54 -5.93 25.83
N ILE A 167 -1.49 -6.57 25.14
CA ILE A 167 -2.92 -6.31 25.25
C ILE A 167 -3.50 -7.32 26.22
N THR A 168 -4.34 -6.86 27.14
CA THR A 168 -5.10 -7.77 28.00
C THR A 168 -6.39 -8.22 27.32
N GLU A 169 -6.87 -9.43 27.63
CA GLU A 169 -8.17 -9.89 27.13
C GLU A 169 -9.30 -8.93 27.52
N LYS A 170 -9.28 -8.43 28.76
CA LYS A 170 -10.24 -7.43 29.24
C LYS A 170 -10.20 -6.16 28.37
N GLU A 171 -9.01 -5.63 28.11
CA GLU A 171 -8.83 -4.44 27.27
C GLU A 171 -9.39 -4.66 25.85
N LEU A 172 -9.15 -5.82 25.24
CA LEU A 172 -9.71 -6.16 23.94
C LEU A 172 -11.25 -6.21 23.98
N LEU A 173 -11.81 -6.90 24.97
CA LEU A 173 -13.27 -7.07 25.11
C LEU A 173 -13.97 -5.74 25.42
N ASP A 174 -13.35 -4.88 26.23
CA ASP A 174 -13.86 -3.55 26.57
C ASP A 174 -13.68 -2.53 25.42
N ASN A 175 -12.79 -2.80 24.46
CA ASN A 175 -12.56 -1.89 23.34
C ASN A 175 -13.78 -1.80 22.40
N THR A 176 -14.27 -0.59 22.18
CA THR A 176 -15.36 -0.30 21.22
C THR A 176 -14.88 0.51 20.02
N ILE A 177 -13.63 1.00 20.06
CA ILE A 177 -13.05 1.87 19.04
C ILE A 177 -12.05 1.07 18.19
N TRP A 178 -12.42 0.79 16.93
CA TRP A 178 -11.60 0.02 15.98
C TRP A 178 -10.81 0.89 15.02
N ARG A 179 -10.54 2.12 15.45
CA ARG A 179 -9.90 3.19 14.69
C ARG A 179 -8.61 3.58 15.40
N VAL A 180 -7.57 3.87 14.63
CA VAL A 180 -6.28 4.31 15.19
C VAL A 180 -6.45 5.72 15.74
N ASP A 181 -6.22 5.93 17.03
CA ASP A 181 -6.45 7.20 17.72
C ASP A 181 -7.88 7.77 17.50
N ASP A 182 -8.86 6.87 17.39
CA ASP A 182 -10.26 7.19 17.07
C ASP A 182 -10.46 7.90 15.72
N LYS A 183 -9.52 7.70 14.78
CA LYS A 183 -9.54 8.30 13.43
C LYS A 183 -9.94 7.29 12.38
N ASP A 184 -10.92 7.63 11.55
CA ASP A 184 -11.11 6.90 10.29
C ASP A 184 -10.13 7.36 9.21
N LEU A 185 -10.23 6.74 8.03
CA LEU A 185 -9.31 7.04 6.94
C LEU A 185 -9.37 8.51 6.51
N GLN A 186 -10.56 9.14 6.53
CA GLN A 186 -10.70 10.56 6.21
C GLN A 186 -9.96 11.41 7.24
N ASP A 187 -10.15 11.12 8.52
CA ASP A 187 -9.45 11.83 9.60
C ASP A 187 -7.93 11.71 9.47
N LEU A 188 -7.43 10.53 9.08
CA LEU A 188 -6.00 10.31 8.84
C LEU A 188 -5.48 11.09 7.63
N ILE A 189 -6.23 11.12 6.53
CA ILE A 189 -5.90 11.91 5.32
C ILE A 189 -5.84 13.40 5.67
N ASN A 190 -6.85 13.90 6.38
CA ASN A 190 -6.91 15.29 6.82
C ASN A 190 -5.74 15.64 7.75
N ALA A 191 -5.37 14.73 8.65
CA ALA A 191 -4.24 14.92 9.56
C ALA A 191 -2.87 14.94 8.84
N LEU A 192 -2.78 14.36 7.65
CA LEU A 192 -1.58 14.33 6.83
C LEU A 192 -1.55 15.42 5.75
N GLU A 193 -2.62 16.21 5.61
CA GLU A 193 -2.77 17.25 4.57
C GLU A 193 -2.53 16.69 3.15
N ILE A 194 -2.96 15.45 2.90
CA ILE A 194 -2.83 14.80 1.58
C ILE A 194 -3.81 15.45 0.60
N ASP A 195 -3.35 15.68 -0.63
CA ASP A 195 -4.12 16.27 -1.73
C ASP A 195 -5.45 15.53 -1.97
N THR A 196 -6.49 16.31 -2.23
CA THR A 196 -7.83 15.88 -2.64
C THR A 196 -7.88 14.92 -3.82
N TYR A 197 -6.95 14.99 -4.77
CA TYR A 197 -6.95 14.06 -5.91
C TYR A 197 -6.80 12.60 -5.45
N TYR A 198 -5.84 12.34 -4.55
CA TYR A 198 -5.62 11.01 -3.97
C TYR A 198 -6.80 10.52 -3.16
N PHE A 199 -7.52 11.43 -2.51
CA PHE A 199 -8.71 11.08 -1.76
C PHE A 199 -9.79 10.47 -2.66
N TYR A 200 -10.01 11.01 -3.85
CA TYR A 200 -11.03 10.47 -4.77
C TYR A 200 -10.69 9.07 -5.26
N GLU A 201 -9.44 8.82 -5.66
CA GLU A 201 -8.99 7.48 -6.06
C GLU A 201 -9.14 6.45 -4.93
N ILE A 202 -8.85 6.86 -3.70
CA ILE A 202 -8.99 6.02 -2.52
C ILE A 202 -10.46 5.64 -2.32
N VAL A 203 -11.37 6.62 -2.35
CA VAL A 203 -12.80 6.39 -2.11
C VAL A 203 -13.39 5.48 -3.18
N THR A 204 -13.16 5.78 -4.47
CA THR A 204 -13.70 5.01 -5.58
C THR A 204 -13.16 3.58 -5.59
N ALA A 205 -11.90 3.37 -5.19
CA ALA A 205 -11.33 2.03 -5.15
C ALA A 205 -12.01 1.08 -4.14
N SER A 206 -12.85 1.59 -3.24
CA SER A 206 -13.63 0.77 -2.30
C SER A 206 -14.70 -0.09 -3.00
N HIS A 207 -15.21 0.36 -4.15
CA HIS A 207 -16.20 -0.37 -4.95
C HIS A 207 -15.67 -1.76 -5.33
N HIS A 208 -14.42 -1.82 -5.78
CA HIS A 208 -13.76 -3.04 -6.28
C HIS A 208 -13.37 -4.02 -5.17
N LEU A 209 -13.24 -3.57 -3.92
CA LEU A 209 -12.98 -4.47 -2.79
C LEU A 209 -14.21 -5.25 -2.35
N HIS A 210 -15.39 -4.64 -2.47
CA HIS A 210 -16.63 -5.18 -1.92
C HIS A 210 -17.55 -5.77 -3.00
N GLY A 211 -17.28 -5.52 -4.28
CA GLY A 211 -18.08 -6.03 -5.38
C GLY A 211 -19.49 -5.47 -5.35
N ASP A 212 -19.61 -4.15 -5.18
CA ASP A 212 -20.91 -3.50 -5.20
C ASP A 212 -21.49 -3.36 -6.61
N TRP A 213 -22.68 -2.76 -6.72
CA TRP A 213 -23.35 -2.65 -8.01
C TRP A 213 -22.56 -1.84 -9.04
N LEU A 214 -21.78 -0.83 -8.62
CA LEU A 214 -20.99 -0.04 -9.56
C LEU A 214 -19.85 -0.89 -10.14
N ASP A 215 -19.16 -1.65 -9.29
CA ASP A 215 -18.14 -2.61 -9.73
C ASP A 215 -18.73 -3.68 -10.66
N MET A 216 -19.83 -4.32 -10.24
CA MET A 216 -20.51 -5.36 -11.01
C MET A 216 -20.99 -4.85 -12.37
N GLY A 217 -21.62 -3.69 -12.41
CA GLY A 217 -22.16 -3.11 -13.62
C GLY A 217 -21.09 -2.58 -14.58
N TYR A 218 -19.93 -2.14 -14.07
CA TYR A 218 -18.87 -1.56 -14.88
C TYR A 218 -17.91 -2.63 -15.43
N TYR A 219 -17.56 -3.64 -14.64
CA TYR A 219 -16.50 -4.60 -14.98
C TYR A 219 -16.96 -6.04 -15.21
N HIS A 220 -18.02 -6.49 -14.54
CA HIS A 220 -18.36 -7.92 -14.51
C HIS A 220 -19.60 -8.29 -15.34
N LEU A 221 -20.32 -7.30 -15.85
CA LEU A 221 -21.58 -7.48 -16.57
C LEU A 221 -21.61 -6.63 -17.85
N ARG A 222 -22.17 -7.18 -18.92
CA ARG A 222 -22.58 -6.43 -20.12
C ARG A 222 -24.07 -6.21 -20.10
N GLN A 223 -24.50 -4.98 -20.36
CA GLN A 223 -25.91 -4.62 -20.42
C GLN A 223 -26.45 -4.71 -21.85
N ASP A 224 -27.45 -5.56 -22.06
CA ASP A 224 -28.18 -5.74 -23.31
C ASP A 224 -29.64 -5.27 -23.13
N GLY A 225 -29.85 -3.97 -23.30
CA GLY A 225 -31.14 -3.33 -23.03
C GLY A 225 -31.49 -3.39 -21.53
N ARG A 226 -32.47 -4.23 -21.17
CA ARG A 226 -32.88 -4.44 -19.76
C ARG A 226 -32.25 -5.67 -19.10
N TYR A 227 -31.48 -6.45 -19.85
CA TYR A 227 -30.88 -7.70 -19.38
C TYR A 227 -29.37 -7.54 -19.23
N PHE A 228 -28.76 -8.45 -18.47
CA PHE A 228 -27.32 -8.46 -18.23
C PHE A 228 -26.75 -9.84 -18.56
N THR A 229 -25.56 -9.86 -19.16
CA THR A 229 -24.78 -11.08 -19.40
C THR A 229 -23.43 -11.00 -18.66
N PRO A 230 -22.88 -12.10 -18.14
CA PRO A 230 -21.57 -12.09 -17.50
C PRO A 230 -20.46 -11.68 -18.48
N ASP A 231 -19.56 -10.79 -18.05
CA ASP A 231 -18.29 -10.54 -18.71
C ASP A 231 -17.17 -11.26 -17.96
N LEU A 232 -16.34 -12.02 -18.68
CA LEU A 232 -15.19 -12.72 -18.13
C LEU A 232 -13.85 -12.11 -18.59
N SER A 233 -13.91 -11.07 -19.41
CA SER A 233 -12.73 -10.33 -19.83
C SER A 233 -12.32 -9.32 -18.76
N PHE A 234 -11.03 -9.00 -18.72
CA PHE A 234 -10.52 -7.91 -17.90
C PHE A 234 -10.41 -6.64 -18.73
N THR A 235 -10.56 -5.51 -18.05
CA THR A 235 -10.35 -4.19 -18.63
C THR A 235 -8.86 -3.86 -18.65
N GLU A 236 -8.44 -3.16 -19.70
CA GLU A 236 -7.07 -2.67 -19.81
C GLU A 236 -6.80 -1.58 -18.76
N PRO A 237 -5.66 -1.66 -18.03
CA PRO A 237 -5.31 -0.66 -17.05
C PRO A 237 -5.04 0.72 -17.64
N ASP A 238 -5.57 1.74 -16.96
CA ASP A 238 -5.25 3.13 -17.25
C ASP A 238 -3.81 3.44 -16.77
N PRO A 239 -2.94 4.01 -17.63
CA PRO A 239 -1.62 4.52 -17.24
C PRO A 239 -1.63 5.38 -15.97
N LYS A 240 -2.68 6.19 -15.73
CA LYS A 240 -2.81 7.00 -14.49
C LYS A 240 -2.87 6.15 -13.25
N THR A 241 -3.55 5.00 -13.32
CA THR A 241 -3.62 4.07 -12.19
C THR A 241 -2.22 3.55 -11.84
N ALA A 242 -1.41 3.20 -12.86
CA ALA A 242 -0.03 2.78 -12.66
C ALA A 242 0.86 3.92 -12.11
N CYS A 243 0.69 5.14 -12.62
CA CYS A 243 1.43 6.32 -12.20
C CYS A 243 1.10 6.71 -10.76
N SER A 244 -0.18 6.74 -10.38
CA SER A 244 -0.62 7.10 -9.02
C SER A 244 -0.11 6.12 -7.97
N ILE A 245 -0.25 4.81 -8.21
CA ILE A 245 0.27 3.77 -7.31
C ILE A 245 1.79 3.92 -7.13
N THR A 246 2.51 4.17 -8.23
CA THR A 246 3.96 4.37 -8.22
C THR A 246 4.38 5.59 -7.43
N ARG A 247 3.69 6.72 -7.64
CA ARG A 247 3.92 7.96 -6.91
C ARG A 247 3.80 7.75 -5.40
N VAL A 248 2.71 7.15 -4.93
CA VAL A 248 2.51 6.89 -3.50
C VAL A 248 3.57 5.97 -2.92
N CYS A 249 3.96 4.93 -3.66
CA CYS A 249 4.98 3.99 -3.20
C CYS A 249 6.38 4.63 -3.12
N LEU A 250 6.77 5.43 -4.10
CA LEU A 250 8.06 6.14 -4.11
C LEU A 250 8.10 7.24 -3.04
N ASP A 251 7.03 8.02 -2.89
CA ASP A 251 6.93 9.03 -1.84
C ASP A 251 6.95 8.41 -0.43
N SER A 252 6.23 7.31 -0.24
CA SER A 252 6.30 6.49 0.98
C SER A 252 7.72 6.02 1.28
N LEU A 253 8.48 5.63 0.25
CA LEU A 253 9.87 5.22 0.39
C LEU A 253 10.77 6.38 0.84
N LEU A 254 10.62 7.57 0.26
CA LEU A 254 11.37 8.77 0.66
C LEU A 254 11.12 9.10 2.15
N LYS A 255 9.85 9.14 2.55
CA LYS A 255 9.42 9.35 3.94
C LYS A 255 10.00 8.27 4.87
N TYR A 256 9.95 7.01 4.46
CA TYR A 256 10.54 5.89 5.20
C TYR A 256 12.06 6.01 5.35
N LEU A 257 12.80 6.30 4.28
CA LEU A 257 14.27 6.42 4.31
C LEU A 257 14.70 7.54 5.26
N LYS A 258 14.00 8.69 5.21
CA LYS A 258 14.21 9.82 6.12
C LYS A 258 13.92 9.45 7.58
N TRP A 259 12.76 8.85 7.85
CA TRP A 259 12.39 8.41 9.21
C TRP A 259 13.34 7.35 9.77
N ASN A 260 13.71 6.37 8.95
CA ASN A 260 14.55 5.27 9.35
C ASN A 260 16.02 5.71 9.50
N LYS A 261 16.43 6.78 8.81
CA LYS A 261 17.82 7.25 8.66
C LYS A 261 18.73 6.19 8.02
N SER A 262 18.20 5.46 7.04
CA SER A 262 18.86 4.28 6.46
C SER A 262 19.66 4.53 5.20
N ASP A 263 19.59 5.73 4.61
CA ASP A 263 20.45 6.14 3.48
C ASP A 263 21.36 7.34 3.80
N PRO A 264 22.27 7.22 4.78
CA PRO A 264 23.11 8.34 5.22
C PRO A 264 24.12 8.83 4.16
N LYS A 265 24.36 8.02 3.12
CA LYS A 265 25.25 8.37 2.00
C LYS A 265 24.50 8.93 0.79
N ASN A 266 23.18 9.13 0.92
CA ASN A 266 22.32 9.70 -0.11
C ASN A 266 22.47 8.99 -1.47
N LYS A 267 22.45 7.65 -1.47
CA LYS A 267 22.68 6.83 -2.66
C LYS A 267 21.40 6.37 -3.35
N ILE A 268 20.35 6.13 -2.59
CA ILE A 268 19.06 5.68 -3.10
C ILE A 268 18.12 6.88 -3.21
N ASN A 269 18.10 7.76 -2.21
CA ASN A 269 17.17 8.88 -2.15
C ASN A 269 17.14 9.73 -3.44
N PRO A 270 18.28 10.17 -4.03
CA PRO A 270 18.25 10.97 -5.25
C PRO A 270 17.71 10.21 -6.47
N ILE A 271 17.91 8.88 -6.52
CA ILE A 271 17.41 8.05 -7.63
C ILE A 271 15.90 7.86 -7.51
N VAL A 272 15.40 7.73 -6.27
CA VAL A 272 13.96 7.68 -5.99
C VAL A 272 13.30 9.01 -6.36
N GLU A 273 13.90 10.14 -5.99
CA GLU A 273 13.42 11.49 -6.36
C GLU A 273 13.35 11.65 -7.88
N LYS A 274 14.43 11.34 -8.61
CA LYS A 274 14.43 11.39 -10.08
C LYS A 274 13.36 10.49 -10.73
N LEU A 275 13.20 9.26 -10.24
CA LEU A 275 12.19 8.34 -10.79
C LEU A 275 10.76 8.81 -10.47
N LEU A 276 10.55 9.40 -9.29
CA LEU A 276 9.28 9.99 -8.90
C LEU A 276 8.94 11.20 -9.78
N GLU A 277 9.91 12.08 -10.03
CA GLU A 277 9.75 13.23 -10.96
C GLU A 277 9.40 12.74 -12.36
N LEU A 278 10.10 11.74 -12.88
CA LEU A 278 9.79 11.14 -14.18
C LEU A 278 8.37 10.55 -14.24
N ASN A 279 7.93 9.89 -13.16
CA ASN A 279 6.57 9.37 -13.05
C ASN A 279 5.51 10.48 -13.04
N ILE A 280 5.79 11.60 -12.37
CA ILE A 280 4.88 12.77 -12.36
C ILE A 280 4.80 13.39 -13.76
N LEU A 281 5.92 13.48 -14.48
CA LEU A 281 5.94 13.97 -15.86
C LEU A 281 5.12 13.08 -16.80
N LEU A 282 5.21 11.75 -16.64
CA LEU A 282 4.42 10.80 -17.42
C LEU A 282 2.92 10.97 -17.17
N ASP A 283 2.53 11.10 -15.90
CA ASP A 283 1.14 11.29 -15.47
C ASP A 283 0.54 12.56 -16.09
N ALA A 284 1.26 13.68 -16.00
CA ALA A 284 0.84 14.97 -16.56
C ALA A 284 0.75 14.93 -18.10
N ALA A 285 1.70 14.30 -18.77
CA ALA A 285 1.68 14.21 -20.23
C ALA A 285 0.58 13.28 -20.77
N PHE A 286 0.12 12.34 -19.95
CA PHE A 286 -1.05 11.55 -20.28
C PHE A 286 -2.33 12.39 -20.17
N ASP A 287 -2.46 13.27 -19.17
CA ASP A 287 -3.58 14.23 -19.08
C ASP A 287 -3.68 15.11 -20.32
N ASP A 288 -2.56 15.72 -20.72
CA ASP A 288 -2.51 16.65 -21.87
C ASP A 288 -2.90 15.97 -23.20
N SER A 289 -2.74 14.64 -23.32
CA SER A 289 -3.04 13.89 -24.55
C SER A 289 -4.54 13.66 -24.81
N PHE A 290 -5.43 13.97 -23.85
CA PHE A 290 -6.89 13.84 -24.01
C PHE A 290 -7.64 15.18 -23.96
N ASP A 291 -6.93 16.31 -23.82
CA ASP A 291 -7.49 17.66 -23.85
C ASP A 291 -7.38 18.34 -25.24
N GLU A 292 -6.87 17.63 -26.26
CA GLU A 292 -6.91 17.99 -27.70
C GLU A 292 -7.97 17.21 -28.49
#